data_AF-A0A447P8N4-F1
#
_entry.id   AF-A0A447P8N4-F1
#
_cell.length_a   1.000
_cell.length_b   1.000
_cell.length_c   1.000
_cell.angle_alpha   90.00
_cell.angle_beta   90.00
_cell.angle_gamma   90.00
#
_symmetry.space_group_name_H-M   'P 1'
#
loop_
_entity.id
_entity.type
_entity.pdbx_description
1 polymer ?
#
loop_
_entity_poly.entity_id
_entity_poly.type
_entity_poly.pdbx_seq_one_letter_code
_entity_poly.pdbx_strand_id
1 'polypeptide(L)' 'MMHAPSERLEEVIALLPGAERPTILPLAGEQQRVAMHMVSSETLFWETMEKLKALGASSILVLPIEKMME' A
#
# COMPACT_ATOMS: atom_id res chain seq x y z
N MET A 1 -2.74 4.50 1.23
CA MET A 1 -2.98 3.70 2.45
C MET A 1 -3.87 2.53 2.09
N MET A 2 -3.61 1.33 2.59
CA MET A 2 -4.45 0.16 2.30
C MET A 2 -4.25 -0.97 3.31
N HIS A 3 -5.14 -1.97 3.29
CA HIS A 3 -4.89 -3.24 3.95
C HIS A 3 -4.32 -4.24 2.95
N ALA A 4 -3.32 -5.01 3.36
CA ALA A 4 -2.70 -6.05 2.53
C ALA A 4 -2.52 -7.36 3.32
N PRO A 5 -2.57 -8.52 2.65
CA PRO A 5 -2.21 -9.79 3.28
C PRO A 5 -0.74 -9.77 3.73
N SER A 6 -0.48 -10.18 4.97
CA SER A 6 0.88 -10.17 5.56
C SER A 6 1.85 -11.04 4.77
N GLU A 7 1.36 -12.14 4.17
CA GLU A 7 2.15 -13.10 3.40
C GLU A 7 2.57 -12.60 2.01
N ARG A 8 1.91 -11.56 1.48
CA ARG A 8 2.14 -11.02 0.11
C ARG A 8 2.72 -9.62 0.12
N LEU A 9 3.26 -9.16 1.25
CA LEU A 9 3.72 -7.78 1.38
C LEU A 9 4.80 -7.43 0.36
N GLU A 10 5.75 -8.34 0.09
CA GLU A 10 6.81 -8.07 -0.87
C GLU A 10 6.28 -7.85 -2.30
N GLU A 11 5.32 -8.66 -2.73
CA GLU A 11 4.66 -8.50 -4.03
C GLU A 11 3.89 -7.18 -4.12
N VAL A 12 3.18 -6.84 -3.04
CA VAL A 12 2.41 -5.60 -2.93
C VAL A 12 3.34 -4.37 -2.97
N ILE A 13 4.51 -4.45 -2.31
CA ILE A 13 5.52 -3.38 -2.30
C ILE A 13 6.17 -3.25 -3.67
N ALA A 14 6.46 -4.36 -4.36
CA ALA A 14 7.08 -4.35 -5.69
C ALA A 14 6.20 -3.66 -6.75
N LEU A 15 4.87 -3.69 -6.59
CA LEU A 15 3.94 -2.98 -7.47
C LEU A 15 3.88 -1.47 -7.24
N LEU A 16 4.51 -0.98 -6.17
CA LEU A 16 4.34 0.37 -5.68
C LEU A 16 5.71 1.05 -5.54
N PRO A 17 6.26 1.63 -6.62
CA PRO A 17 7.51 2.38 -6.56
C PRO A 17 7.35 3.61 -5.67
N GLY A 18 7.95 3.54 -4.47
CA GLY A 18 7.83 4.55 -3.43
C GLY A 18 9.14 5.30 -3.16
N ALA A 19 9.00 6.47 -2.56
CA ALA A 19 10.13 7.29 -2.12
C ALA A 19 10.84 6.65 -0.91
N GLU A 20 10.09 5.95 -0.06
CA GLU A 20 10.58 5.31 1.16
C GLU A 20 9.96 3.92 1.39
N ARG A 21 10.48 3.18 2.37
CA ARG A 21 9.87 1.92 2.81
C ARG A 21 8.48 2.17 3.38
N PRO A 22 7.51 1.27 3.12
CA PRO A 22 6.18 1.42 3.69
C PRO A 22 6.19 1.28 5.22
N THR A 23 5.30 2.02 5.87
CA THR A 23 4.96 1.82 7.27
C THR A 23 3.94 0.69 7.37
N ILE A 24 4.26 -0.33 8.14
CA ILE A 24 3.40 -1.51 8.35
C ILE A 24 2.87 -1.50 9.79
N LEU A 25 1.55 -1.61 9.93
CA LEU A 25 0.85 -1.62 11.21
C LEU A 25 0.00 -2.89 11.34
N PRO A 26 0.10 -3.64 12.45
CA PRO A 26 -0.77 -4.77 12.70
C PRO A 26 -2.21 -4.31 12.90
N LEU A 27 -3.17 -5.10 12.39
CA LEU A 27 -4.59 -4.83 12.58
C LEU A 27 -5.08 -5.45 13.91
N ALA A 28 -5.92 -4.74 14.63
CA ALA A 28 -6.46 -5.23 15.90
C ALA A 28 -7.34 -6.48 15.67
N GLY A 29 -6.97 -7.60 16.30
CA GLY A 29 -7.70 -8.86 16.19
C GLY A 29 -7.51 -9.62 14.87
N GLU A 30 -6.57 -9.20 14.02
CA GLU A 30 -6.31 -9.83 12.72
C GLU A 30 -4.80 -10.07 12.54
N GLN A 31 -4.43 -11.30 12.18
CA GLN A 31 -3.03 -11.73 12.04
C GLN A 31 -2.60 -11.84 10.58
N GLN A 32 -3.55 -12.09 9.68
CA GLN A 32 -3.28 -12.36 8.27
C GLN A 32 -3.24 -11.10 7.42
N ARG A 33 -3.61 -9.94 7.99
CA ARG A 33 -3.61 -8.65 7.31
C ARG A 33 -2.95 -7.57 8.14
N VAL A 34 -2.33 -6.63 7.45
CA VAL A 34 -1.73 -5.42 8.02
C VAL A 34 -2.28 -4.18 7.31
N ALA A 35 -2.27 -3.05 8.01
CA ALA A 35 -2.41 -1.75 7.37
C ALA A 35 -1.03 -1.30 6.86
N MET A 36 -1.00 -0.82 5.62
CA MET A 36 0.18 -0.31 4.96
C MET A 36 -0.01 1.14 4.54
N HIS A 37 0.90 2.01 4.97
CA HIS A 37 1.00 3.39 4.54
C HIS A 37 2.28 3.58 3.74
N MET A 38 2.18 4.25 2.60
CA MET A 38 3.34 4.54 1.77
C MET A 38 3.09 5.77 0.91
N VAL A 39 4.19 6.41 0.52
CA VAL A 39 4.23 7.48 -0.47
C VAL A 39 4.77 6.88 -1.77
N SER A 40 3.99 7.00 -2.84
CA SER A 40 4.40 6.60 -4.19
C SER A 40 5.11 7.78 -4.85
N SER A 41 6.26 7.56 -5.48
CA SER A 41 6.97 8.59 -6.25
C SER A 41 6.32 8.83 -7.62
N GLU A 42 5.50 7.89 -8.06
CA GLU A 42 4.78 7.94 -9.33
C GLU A 42 3.26 8.03 -9.11
N THR A 43 2.55 8.51 -10.15
CA THR A 43 1.09 8.50 -10.15
C THR A 43 0.58 7.06 -10.17
N LEU A 44 -0.26 6.70 -9.21
CA LEU A 44 -0.91 5.40 -9.20
C LEU A 44 -1.95 5.33 -10.33
N PHE A 45 -1.74 4.44 -11.29
CA PHE A 45 -2.71 4.17 -12.35
C PHE A 45 -3.75 3.14 -11.93
N TRP A 46 -4.89 3.15 -12.62
CA TRP A 46 -5.98 2.20 -12.41
C TRP A 46 -5.53 0.74 -12.48
N GLU A 47 -4.68 0.37 -13.45
CA GLU A 47 -4.14 -0.99 -13.58
C GLU A 47 -3.35 -1.45 -12.35
N THR A 48 -2.64 -0.52 -11.68
CA THR A 48 -1.89 -0.84 -10.47
C THR A 48 -2.86 -1.15 -9.32
N MET A 49 -3.95 -0.39 -9.21
CA MET A 49 -5.00 -0.67 -8.22
C MET A 49 -5.68 -2.03 -8.44
N GLU A 50 -5.91 -2.42 -9.70
CA GLU A 50 -6.44 -3.74 -10.03
C GLU A 50 -5.48 -4.87 -9.65
N LYS A 51 -4.17 -4.72 -9.95
CA LYS A 51 -3.14 -5.68 -9.54
C LYS A 51 -3.05 -5.82 -8.02
N LEU A 52 -3.08 -4.70 -7.30
CA LEU A 52 -3.11 -4.70 -5.83
C LEU A 52 -4.33 -5.44 -5.29
N LYS A 53 -5.51 -5.19 -5.86
CA LYS A 53 -6.75 -5.88 -5.48
C LYS A 53 -6.67 -7.38 -5.78
N ALA A 54 -6.07 -7.78 -6.90
CA ALA A 54 -5.84 -9.18 -7.25
C ALA A 54 -4.88 -9.89 -6.27
N LEU A 55 -3.93 -9.17 -5.68
CA LEU A 55 -3.08 -9.65 -4.59
C LEU A 55 -3.78 -9.69 -3.22
N GLY A 56 -5.06 -9.30 -3.14
CA GLY A 56 -5.85 -9.33 -1.91
C GLY A 56 -5.82 -8.04 -1.11
N ALA A 57 -5.24 -6.96 -1.65
CA ALA A 57 -5.30 -5.65 -1.02
C ALA A 57 -6.75 -5.12 -1.02
N SER A 58 -7.12 -4.45 0.06
CA SER A 58 -8.46 -3.92 0.29
C SER A 58 -8.40 -2.55 0.96
N SER A 59 -9.51 -1.83 0.95
CA SER A 59 -9.61 -0.50 1.58
C SER A 59 -8.51 0.46 1.09
N ILE A 60 -8.22 0.43 -0.21
CA ILE A 60 -7.19 1.25 -0.83
C ILE A 60 -7.69 2.70 -0.88
N LEU A 61 -6.96 3.59 -0.21
CA LEU A 61 -7.18 5.03 -0.20
C LEU A 61 -5.95 5.73 -0.78
N VAL A 62 -6.19 6.54 -1.81
CA VAL A 62 -5.19 7.39 -2.46
C VAL A 62 -5.52 8.84 -2.12
N LEU A 63 -4.56 9.55 -1.55
CA LEU A 63 -4.69 10.94 -1.15
C LEU A 63 -3.63 11.77 -1.89
N PRO A 64 -3.98 12.96 -2.41
CA PRO A 64 -2.98 13.88 -2.94
C PRO A 64 -2.12 14.42 -1.80
N ILE A 65 -0.83 14.61 -2.05
CA ILE A 65 0.09 15.28 -1.12
C ILE A 65 0.29 16.70 -1.62
N GLU A 66 -0.19 17.68 -0.87
CA GLU A 66 -0.07 19.10 -1.26
C GLU A 66 1.35 19.63 -1.10
N LYS A 67 2.02 19.23 -0.01
CA LYS A 67 3.40 19.60 0.29
C LYS A 67 4.08 18.45 1.02
N MET A 68 5.30 18.15 0.62
CA MET A 68 6.20 17.22 1.27
C MET A 68 7.52 17.94 1.51
N MET A 69 8.12 17.74 2.68
CA MET A 69 9.43 18.26 3.03
C MET A 69 10.30 17.07 3.40
N GLU A 70 11.49 17.00 2.79
CA GLU A 70 12.51 15.98 3.07
C GLU A 70 13.51 16.49 4.12
#